data_AF-A0A1G2BNA6-F1
#
_entry.id   AF-A0A1G2BNA6-F1
#
_cell.length_a   1.000
_cell.length_b   1.000
_cell.length_c   1.000
_cell.angle_alpha   90.00
_cell.angle_beta   90.00
_cell.angle_gamma   90.00
#
_symmetry.space_group_name_H-M   'P 1'
#
loop_
_entity.id
_entity.type
_entity.pdbx_description
1 polymer ?
#
loop_
_entity_poly.entity_id
_entity_poly.type
_entity_poly.pdbx_seq_one_letter_code
_entity_poly.pdbx_strand_id
1 'polypeptide(L)'
;MATIYRSLRNLHAAGILRHVDFQHRHAHYELNDPKDHHHFTCTNCGKMVNFENCDVTKLISRVLRRTPSFSKVTEHSLELFGLCAQCAKK
;
A
#
# COMPACT_ATOMS: atom_id res chain seq x y z
N MET A 1 12.38 25.16 -0.27
CA MET A 1 11.14 24.37 -0.09
C MET A 1 11.47 23.12 0.73
N ALA A 2 11.53 23.17 2.07
CA ALA A 2 12.20 22.12 2.89
C ALA A 2 11.54 21.80 4.25
N THR A 3 10.28 22.20 4.46
CA THR A 3 9.59 22.01 5.76
C THR A 3 8.64 20.83 5.74
N ILE A 4 7.88 20.64 4.65
CA ILE A 4 6.88 19.57 4.52
C ILE A 4 7.54 18.18 4.53
N TYR A 5 8.57 17.96 3.71
CA TYR A 5 9.28 16.67 3.65
C TYR A 5 10.00 16.29 4.95
N ARG A 6 10.44 17.27 5.75
CA ARG A 6 11.06 17.00 7.05
C ARG A 6 10.01 16.56 8.07
N SER A 7 8.84 17.20 8.07
CA SER A 7 7.71 16.78 8.90
C SER A 7 7.22 15.37 8.54
N LEU A 8 7.11 15.05 7.24
CA LEU A 8 6.72 13.71 6.78
C LEU A 8 7.70 12.62 7.23
N ARG A 9 9.02 12.88 7.14
CA ARG A 9 10.04 11.94 7.66
C ARG A 9 9.95 11.74 9.17
N ASN A 10 9.68 12.80 9.94
CA ASN A 10 9.53 12.70 11.39
C ASN A 10 8.28 11.89 11.77
N LEU A 11 7.17 12.08 11.05
CA LEU A 11 5.93 11.33 11.26
C LEU A 11 6.08 9.85 10.86
N HIS A 12 6.84 9.56 9.81
CA HIS A 12 7.23 8.20 9.43
C HIS A 12 8.12 7.55 10.50
N ALA A 13 9.16 8.26 10.97
CA ALA A 13 10.03 7.77 12.04
C ALA A 13 9.28 7.53 13.36
N ALA A 14 8.20 8.28 13.61
CA ALA A 14 7.30 8.10 14.74
C ALA A 14 6.29 6.95 14.54
N GLY A 15 6.29 6.25 13.39
CA GLY A 15 5.36 5.16 13.09
C GLY A 15 3.92 5.61 12.82
N ILE A 16 3.68 6.92 12.66
CA ILE A 16 2.37 7.50 12.40
C ILE A 16 2.02 7.39 10.92
N LEU A 17 3.04 7.49 10.06
CA LEU A 17 2.91 7.35 8.63
C LEU A 17 3.66 6.12 8.14
N ARG A 18 3.10 5.40 7.17
CA ARG A 18 3.78 4.37 6.39
C ARG A 18 4.27 4.99 5.08
N HIS A 19 5.55 4.85 4.76
CA HIS A 19 6.11 5.30 3.50
C HIS A 19 5.89 4.22 2.45
N VAL A 20 5.22 4.57 1.36
CA VAL A 20 5.02 3.69 0.22
C VAL A 20 5.78 4.29 -0.96
N ASP A 21 6.89 3.64 -1.31
CA ASP A 21 7.74 4.07 -2.42
C ASP A 21 7.24 3.44 -3.71
N PHE A 22 6.34 4.16 -4.38
CA PHE A 22 5.99 3.84 -5.75
C PHE A 22 7.12 4.32 -6.62
N GLN A 23 7.88 3.38 -7.18
CA GLN A 23 8.93 3.62 -8.19
C GLN A 23 8.43 4.40 -9.44
N HIS A 24 7.21 4.92 -9.42
CA HIS A 24 6.60 5.85 -10.35
C HIS A 24 6.38 7.22 -9.68
N ARG A 25 7.46 8.00 -9.63
CA ARG A 25 7.54 9.47 -9.54
C ARG A 25 7.10 10.20 -8.26
N HIS A 26 6.43 9.59 -7.28
CA HIS A 26 6.07 10.26 -6.02
C HIS A 26 6.13 9.31 -4.81
N ALA A 27 6.64 9.80 -3.67
CA ALA A 27 6.58 9.12 -2.39
C ALA A 27 5.20 9.33 -1.74
N HIS A 28 4.52 8.25 -1.39
CA HIS A 28 3.22 8.30 -0.72
C HIS A 28 3.38 8.03 0.77
N TYR A 29 2.65 8.79 1.58
CA TYR A 29 2.60 8.62 3.03
C TYR A 29 1.15 8.33 3.41
N GLU A 30 0.91 7.17 3.98
CA GLU A 30 -0.41 6.75 4.46
C GLU A 30 -0.42 6.80 5.99
N LEU A 31 -1.57 7.09 6.60
CA LEU A 31 -1.72 6.91 8.04
C LEU A 31 -1.57 5.43 8.37
N ASN A 32 -0.89 5.14 9.48
CA ASN A 32 -0.80 3.81 10.04
C ASN A 32 -2.16 3.44 10.66
N ASP A 33 -3.15 3.14 9.81
CA ASP A 33 -4.47 2.68 10.22
C ASP A 33 -4.42 1.16 10.43
N PRO A 34 -4.79 0.65 11.61
CA PRO A 34 -4.87 -0.78 11.88
C PRO A 34 -5.95 -1.52 11.07
N LYS A 35 -6.80 -0.82 10.31
CA LYS A 35 -7.77 -1.45 9.41
C LYS A 35 -7.10 -1.93 8.15
N ASP A 36 -7.43 -3.16 7.76
CA ASP A 36 -6.96 -3.81 6.55
C ASP A 36 -7.56 -3.13 5.30
N HIS A 37 -6.88 -2.11 4.78
CA HIS A 37 -7.31 -1.32 3.63
C HIS A 37 -6.27 -1.42 2.53
N HIS A 38 -6.76 -1.54 1.30
CA HIS A 38 -5.92 -1.76 0.12
C HIS A 38 -6.18 -0.69 -0.93
N HIS A 39 -5.15 -0.39 -1.72
CA HIS A 39 -5.17 0.68 -2.70
C HIS A 39 -5.07 0.13 -4.13
N PHE A 40 -5.89 0.70 -5.02
CA PHE A 40 -5.71 0.57 -6.46
C PHE A 40 -5.33 1.93 -7.05
N THR A 41 -4.11 2.02 -7.58
CA THR A 41 -3.52 3.26 -8.09
C THR A 41 -3.41 3.23 -9.61
N CYS A 42 -3.93 4.26 -10.27
CA CYS A 42 -3.78 4.45 -11.70
C CYS A 42 -2.37 4.94 -12.04
N THR A 43 -1.63 4.19 -12.85
CA THR A 43 -0.24 4.51 -13.24
C THR A 43 -0.12 5.69 -14.22
N ASN A 44 -1.23 6.08 -14.87
CA ASN A 44 -1.23 7.20 -15.81
C ASN A 44 -1.63 8.54 -15.18
N CYS A 45 -2.68 8.56 -14.36
CA CYS A 45 -3.20 9.81 -13.78
C CYS A 45 -3.07 9.92 -12.25
N GLY A 46 -2.57 8.88 -11.58
CA GLY A 46 -2.42 8.86 -10.12
C GLY A 46 -3.73 8.71 -9.33
N LYS A 47 -4.87 8.50 -10.01
CA LYS A 47 -6.15 8.24 -9.32
C LYS A 47 -6.04 6.99 -8.45
N MET A 48 -6.31 7.14 -7.16
CA MET A 48 -6.32 6.06 -6.18
C MET A 48 -7.76 5.75 -5.76
N VAL A 49 -8.04 4.46 -5.55
CA VAL A 49 -9.32 3.98 -5.00
C VAL A 49 -9.02 3.00 -3.88
N ASN A 50 -9.66 3.20 -2.74
CA ASN A 50 -9.60 2.27 -1.61
C ASN A 50 -10.58 1.13 -1.87
N PHE A 51 -10.14 -0.11 -1.68
CA PHE A 51 -11.04 -1.25 -1.63
C PHE A 51 -10.95 -1.89 -0.25
N GLU A 52 -12.10 -1.88 0.43
CA GLU A 52 -12.30 -2.49 1.74
C GLU A 52 -12.65 -3.97 1.58
N ASN A 53 -12.44 -4.77 2.63
CA ASN A 53 -12.83 -6.19 2.68
C ASN A 53 -12.15 -7.09 1.63
N CYS A 54 -10.89 -6.82 1.29
CA CYS A 54 -10.11 -7.79 0.51
C CYS A 54 -9.80 -9.00 1.39
N ASP A 55 -10.54 -10.10 1.23
CA ASP A 55 -10.26 -11.34 1.94
C ASP A 55 -8.98 -12.01 1.39
N VAL A 56 -7.83 -11.61 1.92
CA VAL A 56 -6.53 -12.22 1.62
C VAL A 56 -6.24 -13.46 2.47
N THR A 57 -7.14 -13.87 3.38
CA THR A 57 -6.93 -14.98 4.32
C THR A 57 -6.61 -16.30 3.58
N LYS A 58 -7.31 -16.55 2.48
CA LYS A 58 -7.08 -17.72 1.62
C LYS A 58 -5.73 -17.67 0.91
N LEU A 59 -5.21 -16.48 0.60
CA LEU A 59 -3.86 -16.31 0.05
C LEU A 59 -2.81 -16.57 1.13
N ILE A 60 -2.94 -15.93 2.29
CA ILE A 60 -2.03 -16.07 3.44
C ILE A 60 -1.89 -17.55 3.84
N SER A 61 -3.00 -18.26 4.00
CA SER A 61 -2.98 -19.69 4.36
C SER A 61 -2.31 -20.57 3.31
N ARG A 62 -2.41 -20.22 2.01
CA ARG A 62 -1.69 -20.93 0.95
C ARG A 62 -0.19 -20.64 0.99
N VAL A 63 0.21 -19.40 1.28
CA VAL A 63 1.62 -19.00 1.40
C VAL A 63 2.28 -19.70 2.57
N LEU A 64 1.65 -19.71 3.75
CA LEU A 64 2.19 -20.40 4.94
C LEU A 64 2.39 -21.90 4.69
N ARG A 65 1.43 -22.57 4.03
CA ARG A 65 1.57 -23.99 3.66
C ARG A 65 2.74 -24.28 2.72
N ARG A 66 3.12 -23.31 1.87
CA ARG A 66 4.24 -23.43 0.93
C ARG A 66 5.58 -23.00 1.54
N THR A 67 5.56 -22.40 2.73
CA THR A 67 6.75 -21.82 3.36
C THR A 67 6.90 -22.37 4.78
N PRO A 68 7.27 -23.66 4.92
CA PRO A 68 7.26 -24.37 6.21
C PRO A 68 8.20 -23.77 7.26
N SER A 69 9.16 -22.94 6.84
CA SER A 69 10.06 -22.21 7.74
C SER A 69 9.39 -21.04 8.49
N PHE A 70 8.15 -20.68 8.16
CA PHE A 70 7.40 -19.60 8.80
C PHE A 70 6.15 -20.13 9.50
N SER A 71 5.91 -19.67 10.74
CA SER A 71 4.81 -20.15 11.58
C SER A 71 3.59 -19.24 11.62
N LYS A 72 3.76 -17.92 11.37
CA LYS A 72 2.67 -16.93 11.39
C LYS A 72 2.98 -15.73 10.50
N VAL A 73 1.93 -15.06 10.03
CA VAL A 73 2.01 -13.74 9.38
C VAL A 73 1.71 -12.68 10.44
N THR A 74 2.57 -11.68 10.56
CA THR A 74 2.40 -10.55 11.50
C THR A 74 1.86 -9.30 10.84
N GLU A 75 2.10 -9.14 9.54
CA GLU A 75 1.70 -7.99 8.73
C GLU A 75 1.66 -8.44 7.26
N HIS A 76 0.84 -7.76 6.46
CA HIS A 76 0.92 -7.84 5.01
C HIS A 76 0.63 -6.46 4.41
N SER A 77 1.08 -6.25 3.18
CA SER A 77 0.77 -5.06 2.41
C SER A 77 0.43 -5.51 0.99
N LEU A 78 -0.73 -5.07 0.48
CA LEU A 78 -1.17 -5.33 -0.88
C LEU A 78 -1.54 -4.02 -1.55
N GLU A 79 -1.02 -3.85 -2.75
CA GLU A 79 -1.31 -2.71 -3.58
C GLU A 79 -1.41 -3.13 -5.04
N LEU A 80 -2.35 -2.51 -5.74
CA LEU A 80 -2.64 -2.79 -7.13
C LEU A 80 -2.35 -1.56 -7.97
N PHE A 81 -1.63 -1.77 -9.08
CA PHE A 81 -1.32 -0.72 -10.04
C PHE A 81 -1.92 -1.07 -11.39
N GLY A 82 -2.56 -0.11 -12.04
CA GLY A 82 -3.14 -0.33 -13.36
C GLY A 82 -3.64 0.95 -14.02
N LEU A 83 -4.58 0.84 -14.94
CA LEU A 83 -5.21 1.99 -15.59
C LEU A 83 -6.64 2.16 -15.08
N CYS A 84 -7.01 3.39 -14.72
CA CYS A 84 -8.41 3.70 -14.46
C CYS A 84 -9.21 3.65 -15.77
N ALA A 85 -10.52 3.48 -15.68
CA ALA A 85 -11.40 3.39 -16.86
C ALA A 85 -11.29 4.58 -17.82
N GLN A 86 -10.93 5.77 -17.34
CA GLN A 86 -10.70 6.95 -18.18
C GLN A 86 -9.37 6.86 -18.94
N CYS A 87 -8.32 6.33 -18.30
CA CYS A 87 -7.01 6.19 -18.92
C CYS A 87 -6.90 4.98 -19.85
N ALA A 88 -7.66 3.92 -19.61
CA ALA A 88 -7.70 2.75 -20.47
C ALA A 88 -8.46 2.96 -21.79
N LYS A 89 -9.26 4.04 -21.89
CA LYS A 89 -10.02 4.42 -23.09
C LYS A 89 -9.31 5.49 -23.95
N LYS A 90 -8.15 5.97 -23.51
CA LYS A 90 -7.29 6.86 -24.29
C LYS A 90 -6.32 6.03 -25.11
#